data_AF-A0A934IV51-F1
#
_entry.id   AF-A0A934IV51-F1
#
_cell.length_a   1.000
_cell.length_b   1.000
_cell.length_c   1.000
_cell.angle_alpha   90.00
_cell.angle_beta   90.00
_cell.angle_gamma   90.00
#
_symmetry.space_group_name_H-M   'P 1'
#
loop_
_entity.id
_entity.type
_entity.pdbx_description
1 polymer ?
#
loop_
_entity_poly.entity_id
_entity_poly.type
_entity_poly.pdbx_seq_one_letter_code
_entity_poly.pdbx_strand_id
1 'polypeptide(L)'
;MEAVTRIEKIRSDYLAGVGRAWAGLERQLLLELVRSLDETAFAFHVAPNGAELLEQDTARNLMMSGASTALAPLLTLLRDDPGGVPWAPSDSRLARLADDHLIECGKFSVVHRLASLERYGLAEISFPSSDKLVIEVEDDGPEAGERAEGGWLGAQQRLRLAKLESSLVARKEIIGRRIGSYTTAAGGWSIAYDPDEETFGYHRDLAEVFAAGTAELDSLPPASMIGGRSFDEWNGVSVEAYGKVLHHIACATKLKSQQPRLNLRNLLTVFSRKEDIHELWGGGTKGRQVLDLLGLDADAAARLDRNHEIPIPYYIDFGRDFVLLPMFGALMNPIAGMTGQLRHLHRRDWDRSLNAREAVFRTDLAEELGSERYFVPGHGFNLQKDDGSDLTDVDAAVVDRKTGELCLIQLKWPDIYGRSLAERESRRTNLVKANEWVERVHRWIAGRNSADVCKALHLAHGSDRPVSLMVLTRHVADFVATRTFDRRAIWTSWPRLARTVSENRDDNFLAALVRRADRPAARHWKTVVNEYRFPGLSVEVRVS
;
A
#
# COMPACT_ATOMS: atom_id res chain seq x y z
N MET A 1 18.21 16.44 -13.20
CA MET A 1 19.11 16.19 -12.04
C MET A 1 19.40 17.45 -11.21
N GLU A 2 19.69 18.60 -11.82
CA GLU A 2 19.97 19.87 -11.10
C GLU A 2 18.88 20.27 -10.10
N ALA A 3 17.61 20.13 -10.48
CA ALA A 3 16.47 20.44 -9.61
C ALA A 3 16.46 19.61 -8.32
N VAL A 4 16.64 18.29 -8.42
CA VAL A 4 16.68 17.38 -7.27
C VAL A 4 17.77 17.78 -6.29
N THR A 5 19.01 17.99 -6.76
CA THR A 5 20.13 18.40 -5.91
C THR A 5 19.86 19.74 -5.22
N ARG A 6 19.23 20.69 -5.91
CA ARG A 6 18.88 21.98 -5.33
C ARG A 6 17.82 21.85 -4.23
N ILE A 7 16.76 21.06 -4.48
CA ILE A 7 15.71 20.79 -3.49
C ILE A 7 16.31 20.08 -2.26
N GLU A 8 17.17 19.09 -2.46
CA GLU A 8 17.85 18.37 -1.38
C GLU A 8 18.68 19.29 -0.50
N LYS A 9 19.44 20.22 -1.11
CA LYS A 9 20.23 21.19 -0.35
C LYS A 9 19.33 22.07 0.53
N ILE A 10 18.27 22.65 -0.03
CA ILE A 10 17.35 23.51 0.72
C ILE A 10 16.67 22.71 1.85
N ARG A 11 16.27 21.46 1.58
CA ARG A 11 15.71 20.54 2.58
C ARG A 11 16.70 20.29 3.71
N SER A 12 17.95 19.98 3.41
CA SER A 12 19.00 19.74 4.41
C SER A 12 19.26 20.98 5.29
N ASP A 13 19.33 22.17 4.69
CA ASP A 13 19.51 23.42 5.42
C ASP A 13 18.32 23.71 6.36
N TYR A 14 17.10 23.47 5.88
CA TYR A 14 15.87 23.57 6.67
C TYR A 14 15.87 22.62 7.87
N LEU A 15 16.12 21.33 7.64
CA LEU A 15 16.15 20.30 8.70
C LEU A 15 17.24 20.60 9.74
N ALA A 16 18.41 21.08 9.31
CA ALA A 16 19.47 21.50 10.22
C ALA A 16 19.05 22.72 11.06
N GLY A 17 18.29 23.66 10.47
CA GLY A 17 17.70 24.79 11.18
C GLY A 17 16.73 24.35 12.27
N VAL A 18 15.82 23.43 11.94
CA VAL A 18 14.85 22.86 12.89
C VAL A 18 15.58 22.10 14.00
N GLY A 19 16.57 21.27 13.67
CA GLY A 19 17.37 20.55 14.66
C GLY A 19 18.04 21.48 15.67
N ARG A 20 18.57 22.63 15.23
CA ARG A 20 19.11 23.65 16.15
C ARG A 20 18.04 24.32 17.00
N ALA A 21 16.87 24.62 16.44
CA ALA A 21 15.78 25.28 17.17
C ALA A 21 15.16 24.40 18.26
N TRP A 22 15.24 23.08 18.10
CA TRP A 22 14.67 22.08 19.02
C TRP A 22 15.71 21.32 19.83
N ALA A 23 16.95 21.80 19.87
CA ALA A 23 18.01 21.18 20.65
C ALA A 23 17.61 21.05 22.13
N GLY A 24 17.65 19.83 22.67
CA GLY A 24 17.22 19.48 24.02
C GLY A 24 15.70 19.29 24.20
N LEU A 25 14.90 19.47 23.15
CA LEU A 25 13.44 19.29 23.14
C LEU A 25 13.00 18.25 22.10
N GLU A 26 13.91 17.41 21.62
CA GLU A 26 13.70 16.44 20.55
C GLU A 26 12.58 15.46 20.88
N ARG A 27 12.49 15.00 22.13
CA ARG A 27 11.41 14.12 22.62
C ARG A 27 10.04 14.79 22.55
N GLN A 28 9.97 16.08 22.90
CA GLN A 28 8.71 16.82 22.84
C GLN A 28 8.27 17.01 21.38
N LEU A 29 9.21 17.36 20.50
CA LEU A 29 8.93 17.47 19.08
C LEU A 29 8.45 16.13 18.50
N LEU A 30 9.16 15.02 18.72
CA LEU A 30 8.77 13.72 18.20
C LEU A 30 7.37 13.31 18.68
N LEU A 31 7.05 13.50 19.96
CA LEU A 31 5.71 13.23 20.49
C LEU A 31 4.63 14.08 19.80
N GLU A 32 4.89 15.38 19.61
CA GLU A 32 3.94 16.27 18.94
C GLU A 32 3.80 15.95 17.44
N LEU A 33 4.87 15.56 16.74
CA LEU A 33 4.76 15.12 15.35
C LEU A 33 3.86 13.88 15.24
N VAL A 34 4.03 12.88 16.10
CA VAL A 34 3.18 11.68 16.09
C VAL A 34 1.73 12.02 16.42
N ARG A 35 1.49 12.89 17.41
CA ARG A 35 0.15 13.42 17.73
C ARG A 35 -0.51 14.09 16.53
N SER A 36 0.26 14.85 15.75
CA SER A 36 -0.21 15.53 14.54
C SER A 36 -0.61 14.55 13.44
N LEU A 37 0.19 13.49 13.27
CA LEU A 37 -0.07 12.43 12.28
C LEU A 37 -1.30 11.60 12.69
N ASP A 38 -1.43 11.26 13.98
CA ASP A 38 -2.59 10.54 14.51
C ASP A 38 -3.89 11.35 14.34
N GLU A 39 -3.86 12.63 14.68
CA GLU A 39 -5.01 13.53 14.48
C GLU A 39 -5.36 13.68 12.99
N THR A 40 -4.35 13.74 12.12
CA THR A 40 -4.55 13.80 10.67
C THR A 40 -5.19 12.52 10.12
N ALA A 41 -4.66 11.35 10.49
CA ALA A 41 -5.22 10.08 10.05
C ALA A 41 -6.63 9.85 10.62
N PHE A 42 -6.89 10.25 11.86
CA PHE A 42 -8.23 10.24 12.44
C PHE A 42 -9.19 11.10 11.60
N ALA A 43 -8.76 12.31 11.23
CA ALA A 43 -9.58 13.23 10.43
C ALA A 43 -9.94 12.63 9.07
N PHE A 44 -9.01 11.93 8.39
CA PHE A 44 -9.27 11.32 7.09
C PHE A 44 -10.10 10.04 7.15
N HIS A 45 -9.87 9.18 8.15
CA HIS A 45 -10.39 7.81 8.11
C HIS A 45 -11.49 7.51 9.13
N VAL A 46 -11.67 8.37 10.14
CA VAL A 46 -12.62 8.13 11.24
C VAL A 46 -13.67 9.24 11.36
N ALA A 47 -13.32 10.49 11.05
CA ALA A 47 -14.26 11.60 11.15
C ALA A 47 -15.43 11.44 10.15
N PRO A 48 -16.66 11.90 10.49
CA PRO A 48 -17.82 11.78 9.61
C PRO A 48 -17.66 12.42 8.23
N ASN A 49 -16.87 13.51 8.15
CA ASN A 49 -16.54 14.21 6.91
C ASN A 49 -15.15 13.84 6.36
N GLY A 50 -14.61 12.68 6.74
CA GLY A 50 -13.23 12.30 6.40
C GLY A 50 -12.95 12.20 4.90
N ALA A 51 -13.92 11.75 4.09
CA ALA A 51 -13.78 11.71 2.63
C ALA A 51 -13.60 13.10 2.01
N GLU A 52 -14.38 14.09 2.48
CA GLU A 52 -14.25 15.49 2.05
C GLU A 52 -12.90 16.07 2.47
N LEU A 53 -12.48 15.81 3.71
CA LEU A 53 -11.18 16.26 4.21
C LEU A 53 -10.02 15.66 3.43
N LEU A 54 -10.08 14.37 3.10
CA LEU A 54 -9.04 13.70 2.32
C LEU A 54 -8.85 14.34 0.94
N GLU A 55 -9.95 14.76 0.30
CA GLU A 55 -9.92 15.39 -1.02
C GLU A 55 -9.49 16.86 -0.97
N GLN A 56 -9.90 17.62 0.06
CA GLN A 56 -9.80 19.08 0.06
C GLN A 56 -8.73 19.65 1.02
N ASP A 57 -8.34 18.91 2.07
CA ASP A 57 -7.40 19.38 3.09
C ASP A 57 -5.95 19.16 2.65
N THR A 58 -5.44 20.10 1.87
CA THR A 58 -4.07 20.06 1.35
C THR A 58 -3.01 20.07 2.46
N ALA A 59 -3.28 20.74 3.59
CA ALA A 59 -2.32 20.85 4.69
C ALA A 59 -2.10 19.49 5.34
N ARG A 60 -3.18 18.79 5.70
CA ARG A 60 -3.10 17.44 6.28
C ARG A 60 -2.52 16.41 5.31
N ASN A 61 -2.81 16.51 4.02
CA ASN A 61 -2.19 15.66 3.00
C ASN A 61 -0.66 15.84 2.95
N LEU A 62 -0.19 17.10 3.06
CA LEU A 62 1.24 17.40 3.17
C LEU A 62 1.82 16.85 4.47
N MET A 63 1.13 16.97 5.60
CA MET A 63 1.61 16.44 6.88
C MET A 63 1.89 14.93 6.80
N MET A 64 0.96 14.15 6.23
CA MET A 64 1.18 12.70 6.03
C MET A 64 2.35 12.43 5.08
N SER A 65 2.46 13.20 3.99
CA SER A 65 3.56 13.07 3.03
C SER A 65 4.94 13.44 3.61
N GLY A 66 4.96 14.28 4.65
CA GLY A 66 6.18 14.74 5.33
C GLY A 66 6.66 13.83 6.47
N ALA A 67 5.89 12.79 6.82
CA ALA A 67 6.14 11.98 8.00
C ALA A 67 7.53 11.34 8.02
N SER A 68 7.97 10.68 6.95
CA SER A 68 9.31 10.04 6.91
C SER A 68 10.44 11.07 7.01
N THR A 69 10.34 12.18 6.27
CA THR A 69 11.32 13.29 6.30
C THR A 69 11.43 13.93 7.68
N ALA A 70 10.31 14.14 8.38
CA ALA A 70 10.28 14.78 9.69
C ALA A 70 10.74 13.84 10.82
N LEU A 71 10.33 12.57 10.78
CA LEU A 71 10.62 11.61 11.84
C LEU A 71 12.07 11.11 11.80
N ALA A 72 12.65 10.87 10.62
CA ALA A 72 13.96 10.20 10.51
C ALA A 72 15.09 10.89 11.29
N PRO A 73 15.30 12.22 11.20
CA PRO A 73 16.37 12.89 11.94
C PRO A 73 16.19 12.80 13.46
N LEU A 74 14.94 12.89 13.95
CA LEU A 74 14.64 12.83 15.39
C LEU A 74 14.82 11.42 15.95
N LEU A 75 14.41 10.40 15.20
CA LEU A 75 14.66 9.01 15.57
C LEU A 75 16.16 8.71 15.62
N THR A 76 16.96 9.29 14.72
CA THR A 76 18.42 9.18 14.78
C THR A 76 18.97 9.82 16.06
N LEU A 77 18.53 11.04 16.40
CA LEU A 77 19.00 11.76 17.59
C LEU A 77 18.61 11.06 18.90
N LEU A 78 17.42 10.45 18.93
CA LEU A 78 16.90 9.79 20.12
C LEU A 78 17.33 8.33 20.25
N ARG A 79 18.08 7.77 19.29
CA ARG A 79 18.52 6.37 19.33
C ARG A 79 19.25 6.09 20.65
N ASP A 80 18.75 5.11 21.39
CA ASP A 80 19.26 4.69 22.70
C ASP A 80 19.28 5.77 23.80
N ASP A 81 18.59 6.91 23.60
CA ASP A 81 18.50 7.96 24.60
C ASP A 81 17.74 7.45 25.85
N PRO A 82 18.29 7.61 27.08
CA PRO A 82 17.70 7.07 28.30
C PRO A 82 16.57 7.94 28.89
N GLY A 83 16.21 9.05 28.24
CA GLY A 83 15.17 9.96 28.73
C GLY A 83 13.79 9.31 28.84
N GLY A 84 12.97 9.85 29.74
CA GLY A 84 11.57 9.46 29.89
C GLY A 84 10.65 10.10 28.84
N VAL A 85 9.36 9.72 28.88
CA VAL A 85 8.35 10.36 28.04
C VAL A 85 7.92 11.69 28.65
N PRO A 86 7.95 12.81 27.90
CA PRO A 86 7.42 14.09 28.38
C PRO A 86 5.93 13.97 28.73
N TRP A 87 5.61 13.88 30.02
CA TRP A 87 4.24 13.70 30.50
C TRP A 87 3.52 15.04 30.66
N ALA A 88 3.06 15.59 29.53
CA ALA A 88 2.30 16.83 29.48
C ALA A 88 1.25 16.82 28.36
N PRO A 89 0.14 17.56 28.53
CA PRO A 89 -0.80 17.81 27.44
C PRO A 89 -0.11 18.57 26.30
N SER A 90 -0.57 18.31 25.08
CA SER A 90 -0.20 19.08 23.90
C SER A 90 -0.53 20.56 24.12
N ASP A 91 0.48 21.40 23.91
CA ASP A 91 0.39 22.85 23.95
C ASP A 91 0.09 23.39 22.56
N SER A 92 -0.81 24.37 22.45
CA SER A 92 -1.26 24.91 21.15
C SER A 92 -0.13 25.52 20.31
N ARG A 93 0.92 26.07 20.94
CA ARG A 93 2.08 26.62 20.23
C ARG A 93 2.98 25.48 19.74
N LEU A 94 3.27 24.49 20.58
CA LEU A 94 4.06 23.31 20.17
C LEU A 94 3.36 22.51 19.07
N ALA A 95 2.05 22.31 19.17
CA ALA A 95 1.24 21.64 18.16
C ALA A 95 1.37 22.33 16.81
N ARG A 96 1.16 23.65 16.76
CA ARG A 96 1.32 24.43 15.54
C ARG A 96 2.71 24.32 14.93
N LEU A 97 3.76 24.40 15.74
CA LEU A 97 5.14 24.26 15.25
C LEU A 97 5.40 22.85 14.68
N ALA A 98 4.84 21.80 15.28
CA ALA A 98 4.93 20.44 14.76
C ALA A 98 4.14 20.27 13.46
N ASP A 99 2.92 20.81 13.39
CA ASP A 99 2.09 20.80 12.19
C ASP A 99 2.78 21.55 11.04
N ASP A 100 3.27 22.77 11.28
CA ASP A 100 4.02 23.57 10.31
C ASP A 100 5.27 22.81 9.84
N HIS A 101 5.99 22.16 10.77
CA HIS A 101 7.16 21.36 10.42
C HIS A 101 6.82 20.19 9.48
N LEU A 102 5.74 19.45 9.78
CA LEU A 102 5.25 18.36 8.94
C LEU A 102 4.79 18.85 7.57
N ILE A 103 4.11 20.00 7.50
CA ILE A 103 3.68 20.61 6.24
C ILE A 103 4.90 20.94 5.37
N GLU A 104 5.92 21.60 5.91
CA GLU A 104 7.14 21.94 5.17
C GLU A 104 7.90 20.68 4.71
N CYS A 105 8.04 19.68 5.58
CA CYS A 105 8.59 18.37 5.21
C CYS A 105 7.77 17.71 4.09
N GLY A 106 6.44 17.82 4.15
CA GLY A 106 5.53 17.34 3.11
C GLY A 106 5.73 18.01 1.76
N LYS A 107 5.92 19.33 1.75
CA LYS A 107 6.23 20.08 0.52
C LYS A 107 7.53 19.58 -0.09
N PHE A 108 8.58 19.40 0.72
CA PHE A 108 9.84 18.83 0.24
C PHE A 108 9.65 17.42 -0.32
N SER A 109 8.95 16.53 0.37
CA SER A 109 8.69 15.16 -0.09
C SER A 109 7.95 15.12 -1.43
N VAL A 110 6.90 15.93 -1.57
CA VAL A 110 6.09 15.98 -2.81
C VAL A 110 6.93 16.53 -3.97
N VAL A 111 7.55 17.70 -3.78
CA VAL A 111 8.32 18.35 -4.85
C VAL A 111 9.56 17.54 -5.24
N HIS A 112 10.26 16.95 -4.27
CA HIS A 112 11.41 16.09 -4.53
C HIS A 112 11.01 14.85 -5.33
N ARG A 113 9.91 14.18 -4.94
CA ARG A 113 9.40 13.03 -5.70
C ARG A 113 8.99 13.42 -7.12
N LEU A 114 8.29 14.54 -7.30
CA LEU A 114 7.87 15.02 -8.61
C LEU A 114 9.07 15.39 -9.49
N ALA A 115 10.07 16.09 -8.94
CA ALA A 115 11.30 16.37 -9.68
C ALA A 115 12.08 15.09 -10.04
N SER A 116 11.99 14.05 -9.21
CA SER A 116 12.63 12.76 -9.47
C SER A 116 11.99 11.96 -10.61
N LEU A 117 10.76 12.31 -11.03
CA LEU A 117 10.09 11.72 -12.20
C LEU A 117 10.82 12.01 -13.52
N GLU A 118 11.56 13.12 -13.60
CA GLU A 118 12.36 13.50 -14.79
C GLU A 118 13.32 12.38 -15.20
N ARG A 119 13.96 11.72 -14.21
CA ARG A 119 14.89 10.61 -14.43
C ARG A 119 14.25 9.44 -15.19
N TYR A 120 12.93 9.29 -15.07
CA TYR A 120 12.15 8.21 -15.66
C TYR A 120 11.36 8.66 -16.90
N GLY A 121 11.55 9.89 -17.38
CA GLY A 121 10.83 10.44 -18.53
C GLY A 121 9.34 10.69 -18.26
N LEU A 122 8.96 10.90 -16.99
CA LEU A 122 7.58 11.12 -16.55
C LEU A 122 7.29 12.57 -16.16
N ALA A 123 8.32 13.42 -16.20
CA ALA A 123 8.20 14.84 -15.96
C ALA A 123 9.20 15.61 -16.81
N GLU A 124 8.83 16.82 -17.20
CA GLU A 124 9.72 17.81 -17.80
C GLU A 124 10.00 18.91 -16.78
N ILE A 125 11.26 19.34 -16.71
CA ILE A 125 11.71 20.35 -15.75
C ILE A 125 12.33 21.53 -16.49
N SER A 126 11.97 22.74 -16.07
CA SER A 126 12.58 23.97 -16.56
C SER A 126 12.83 24.98 -15.45
N PHE A 127 13.81 25.86 -15.67
CA PHE A 127 14.14 27.00 -14.80
C PHE A 127 13.88 28.31 -15.55
N PRO A 128 12.67 28.88 -15.49
CA PRO A 128 12.39 30.18 -16.11
C PRO A 128 13.25 31.33 -15.54
N SER A 129 13.69 31.20 -14.29
CA SER A 129 14.59 32.15 -13.62
C SER A 129 15.44 31.40 -12.58
N SER A 130 16.45 32.08 -12.03
CA SER A 130 17.31 31.50 -11.00
C SER A 130 16.58 31.12 -9.72
N ASP A 131 15.38 31.63 -9.48
CA ASP A 131 14.56 31.41 -8.29
C ASP A 131 13.22 30.71 -8.60
N LYS A 132 12.95 30.35 -9.86
CA LYS A 132 11.72 29.66 -10.26
C LYS A 132 12.03 28.33 -10.96
N LEU A 133 11.40 27.28 -10.46
CA LEU A 133 11.38 25.92 -11.03
C LEU A 133 9.96 25.62 -11.53
N VAL A 134 9.84 25.04 -12.72
CA VAL A 134 8.57 24.50 -13.24
C VAL A 134 8.74 23.01 -13.48
N ILE A 135 7.82 22.21 -12.95
CA ILE A 135 7.75 20.76 -13.14
C ILE A 135 6.44 20.44 -13.84
N GLU A 136 6.51 19.91 -15.05
CA GLU A 136 5.34 19.47 -15.83
C GLU A 136 5.27 17.95 -15.78
N VAL A 137 4.12 17.39 -15.38
CA VAL A 137 3.91 15.96 -15.17
C VAL A 137 2.66 15.51 -15.92
N GLU A 138 2.74 14.37 -16.60
CA GLU A 138 1.59 13.73 -17.25
C GLU A 138 0.60 13.21 -16.18
N ASP A 139 -0.70 13.38 -16.45
CA ASP A 139 -1.78 12.81 -15.65
C ASP A 139 -1.60 11.30 -15.46
N ASP A 140 -1.94 10.81 -14.26
CA ASP A 140 -1.74 9.41 -13.91
C ASP A 140 -2.90 8.49 -14.33
N GLY A 141 -3.79 8.96 -15.21
CA GLY A 141 -5.03 8.32 -15.66
C GLY A 141 -4.98 6.80 -15.84
N PRO A 142 -4.02 6.22 -16.59
CA PRO A 142 -3.90 4.77 -16.73
C PRO A 142 -3.70 4.04 -15.39
N GLU A 143 -2.81 4.55 -14.54
CA GLU A 143 -2.53 3.99 -13.21
C GLU A 143 -3.68 4.27 -12.23
N ALA A 144 -4.33 5.43 -12.35
CA ALA A 144 -5.54 5.76 -11.58
C ALA A 144 -6.68 4.78 -11.90
N GLY A 145 -6.85 4.40 -13.16
CA GLY A 145 -7.77 3.36 -13.59
C GLY A 145 -7.50 2.03 -12.90
N GLU A 146 -6.24 1.58 -12.86
CA GLU A 146 -5.85 0.35 -12.17
C GLU A 146 -6.14 0.41 -10.66
N ARG A 147 -5.86 1.56 -10.01
CA ARG A 147 -6.21 1.74 -8.59
C ARG A 147 -7.71 1.68 -8.35
N ALA A 148 -8.53 2.22 -9.25
CA ALA A 148 -9.98 2.14 -9.16
C ALA A 148 -10.50 0.70 -9.31
N GLU A 149 -9.92 -0.09 -10.22
CA GLU A 149 -10.25 -1.52 -10.36
C GLU A 149 -9.83 -2.30 -9.11
N GLY A 150 -8.65 -2.02 -8.57
CA GLY A 150 -8.19 -2.59 -7.29
C GLY A 150 -9.14 -2.27 -6.14
N GLY A 151 -9.59 -1.02 -6.04
CA GLY A 151 -10.58 -0.60 -5.04
C GLY A 151 -11.93 -1.33 -5.19
N TRP A 152 -12.40 -1.55 -6.41
CA TRP A 152 -13.59 -2.36 -6.68
C TRP A 152 -13.40 -3.81 -6.21
N LEU A 153 -12.27 -4.44 -6.54
CA LEU A 153 -11.98 -5.82 -6.13
C LEU A 153 -11.90 -5.93 -4.60
N GLY A 154 -11.27 -4.95 -3.94
CA GLY A 154 -11.20 -4.90 -2.49
C GLY A 154 -12.58 -4.81 -1.84
N ALA A 155 -13.49 -3.99 -2.40
CA ALA A 155 -14.88 -3.93 -1.95
C ALA A 155 -15.61 -5.27 -2.13
N GLN A 156 -15.39 -6.00 -3.23
CA GLN A 156 -15.96 -7.34 -3.43
C GLN A 156 -15.44 -8.35 -2.41
N GLN A 157 -14.15 -8.30 -2.06
CA GLN A 157 -13.59 -9.18 -1.02
C GLN A 157 -14.23 -8.90 0.35
N ARG A 158 -14.47 -7.63 0.70
CA ARG A 158 -15.18 -7.27 1.94
C ARG A 158 -16.61 -7.81 2.00
N LEU A 159 -17.32 -7.85 0.89
CA LEU A 159 -18.67 -8.44 0.83
C LEU A 159 -18.70 -9.92 1.25
N ARG A 160 -17.58 -10.66 1.10
CA ARG A 160 -17.48 -12.04 1.60
C ARG A 160 -17.57 -12.11 3.14
N LEU A 161 -17.26 -11.02 3.82
CA LEU A 161 -17.36 -10.86 5.27
C LEU A 161 -18.67 -10.17 5.71
N ALA A 162 -19.65 -9.98 4.82
CA ALA A 162 -20.89 -9.26 5.14
C ALA A 162 -21.66 -9.85 6.34
N LYS A 163 -21.59 -11.17 6.55
CA LYS A 163 -22.19 -11.83 7.73
C LYS A 163 -21.49 -11.40 9.03
N LEU A 164 -20.17 -11.34 9.03
CA LEU A 164 -19.38 -10.88 10.17
C LEU A 164 -19.65 -9.39 10.41
N GLU A 165 -19.60 -8.58 9.37
CA GLU A 165 -19.90 -7.14 9.44
C GLU A 165 -21.29 -6.87 10.03
N SER A 166 -22.32 -7.61 9.59
CA SER A 166 -23.68 -7.49 10.14
C SER A 166 -23.75 -7.81 11.63
N SER A 167 -23.02 -8.83 12.09
CA SER A 167 -22.90 -9.18 13.51
C SER A 167 -22.22 -8.06 14.32
N LEU A 168 -21.18 -7.44 13.76
CA LEU A 168 -20.47 -6.33 14.39
C LEU A 168 -21.33 -5.08 14.49
N VAL A 169 -22.13 -4.77 13.47
CA VAL A 169 -23.10 -3.66 13.50
C VAL A 169 -24.12 -3.87 14.62
N ALA A 170 -24.68 -5.08 14.73
CA ALA A 170 -25.67 -5.40 15.77
C ALA A 170 -25.12 -5.26 17.20
N ARG A 171 -23.83 -5.53 17.42
CA ARG A 171 -23.18 -5.44 18.74
C ARG A 171 -22.64 -4.05 19.07
N LYS A 172 -22.55 -3.13 18.11
CA LYS A 172 -21.88 -1.82 18.24
C LYS A 172 -22.31 -1.03 19.48
N GLU A 173 -23.61 -0.93 19.74
CA GLU A 173 -24.11 -0.16 20.89
C GLU A 173 -23.73 -0.78 22.23
N ILE A 174 -23.80 -2.11 22.35
CA ILE A 174 -23.47 -2.83 23.58
C ILE A 174 -21.99 -2.65 23.88
N ILE A 175 -21.14 -2.84 22.86
CA ILE A 175 -19.70 -2.64 22.96
C ILE A 175 -19.37 -1.19 23.33
N GLY A 176 -20.02 -0.21 22.69
CA GLY A 176 -19.82 1.21 23.02
C GLY A 176 -20.24 1.60 24.44
N ARG A 177 -21.27 0.95 25.02
CA ARG A 177 -21.62 1.13 26.45
C ARG A 177 -20.55 0.56 27.36
N ARG A 178 -20.04 -0.63 27.03
CA ARG A 178 -19.01 -1.34 27.81
C ARG A 178 -17.67 -0.59 27.80
N ILE A 179 -17.23 -0.08 26.66
CA ILE A 179 -16.07 0.82 26.56
C ILE A 179 -16.24 2.03 27.48
N GLY A 180 -17.44 2.62 27.47
CA GLY A 180 -17.76 3.79 28.27
C GLY A 180 -17.73 3.58 29.79
N SER A 181 -17.75 2.32 30.28
CA SER A 181 -17.71 2.05 31.72
C SER A 181 -16.30 1.95 32.30
N TYR A 182 -15.28 1.69 31.48
CA TYR A 182 -13.88 1.59 31.94
C TYR A 182 -12.96 2.68 31.36
N THR A 183 -13.41 3.46 30.37
CA THR A 183 -12.59 4.53 29.81
C THR A 183 -12.69 5.78 30.68
N THR A 184 -11.55 6.32 31.10
CA THR A 184 -11.46 7.47 32.01
C THR A 184 -10.40 8.47 31.54
N ALA A 185 -10.52 9.72 32.01
CA ALA A 185 -9.51 10.74 31.80
C ALA A 185 -8.44 10.63 32.88
N ALA A 186 -7.21 10.27 32.50
CA ALA A 186 -6.06 10.27 33.37
C ALA A 186 -5.45 11.67 33.44
N GLY A 187 -5.17 12.15 34.66
CA GLY A 187 -4.62 13.50 34.87
C GLY A 187 -5.50 14.64 34.35
N GLY A 188 -6.76 14.38 33.98
CA GLY A 188 -7.68 15.35 33.38
C GLY A 188 -7.39 15.73 31.93
N TRP A 189 -6.44 15.08 31.25
CA TRP A 189 -6.07 15.44 29.87
C TRP A 189 -5.69 14.25 28.97
N SER A 190 -5.22 13.13 29.53
CA SER A 190 -4.87 11.92 28.79
C SER A 190 -5.94 10.84 28.97
N ILE A 191 -5.78 9.72 28.26
CA ILE A 191 -6.69 8.59 28.35
C ILE A 191 -6.13 7.49 29.27
N ALA A 192 -7.01 6.81 30.00
CA ALA A 192 -6.73 5.51 30.63
C ALA A 192 -7.93 4.58 30.43
N TYR A 193 -7.65 3.31 30.17
CA TYR A 193 -8.65 2.26 30.03
C TYR A 193 -8.02 0.90 30.35
N ASP A 194 -8.87 -0.04 30.75
CA ASP A 194 -8.51 -1.44 30.97
C ASP A 194 -9.43 -2.30 30.09
N PRO A 195 -8.95 -2.76 28.93
CA PRO A 195 -9.78 -3.44 27.96
C PRO A 195 -10.10 -4.87 28.44
N ASP A 196 -11.30 -5.33 28.14
CA ASP A 196 -11.65 -6.74 28.32
C ASP A 196 -11.61 -7.53 27.01
N GLU A 197 -11.58 -8.86 27.13
CA GLU A 197 -11.48 -9.78 25.99
C GLU A 197 -12.62 -9.59 24.98
N GLU A 198 -13.84 -9.29 25.43
CA GLU A 198 -14.98 -9.11 24.53
C GLU A 198 -14.83 -7.86 23.67
N THR A 199 -14.52 -6.72 24.30
CA THR A 199 -14.33 -5.46 23.61
C THR A 199 -13.10 -5.50 22.72
N PHE A 200 -12.04 -6.20 23.11
CA PHE A 200 -10.89 -6.41 22.22
C PHE A 200 -11.24 -7.30 21.03
N GLY A 201 -11.88 -8.46 21.26
CA GLY A 201 -12.29 -9.39 20.21
C GLY A 201 -13.19 -8.74 19.16
N TYR A 202 -14.11 -7.86 19.59
CA TYR A 202 -14.92 -7.06 18.67
C TYR A 202 -14.09 -6.20 17.71
N HIS A 203 -13.05 -5.53 18.20
CA HIS A 203 -12.23 -4.65 17.35
C HIS A 203 -11.23 -5.43 16.51
N ARG A 204 -10.81 -6.62 16.95
CA ARG A 204 -10.05 -7.56 16.11
C ARG A 204 -10.90 -8.02 14.92
N ASP A 205 -12.14 -8.41 15.15
CA ASP A 205 -13.05 -8.81 14.06
C ASP A 205 -13.33 -7.62 13.11
N LEU A 206 -13.44 -6.40 13.64
CA LEU A 206 -13.54 -5.18 12.83
C LEU A 206 -12.27 -4.95 11.99
N ALA A 207 -11.10 -5.19 12.57
CA ALA A 207 -9.82 -5.09 11.87
C ALA A 207 -9.72 -6.09 10.72
N GLU A 208 -10.23 -7.32 10.89
CA GLU A 208 -10.30 -8.32 9.81
C GLU A 208 -11.17 -7.82 8.65
N VAL A 209 -12.36 -7.28 8.95
CA VAL A 209 -13.26 -6.70 7.93
C VAL A 209 -12.62 -5.51 7.21
N PHE A 210 -11.94 -4.62 7.95
CA PHE A 210 -11.32 -3.43 7.38
C PHE A 210 -10.02 -3.71 6.62
N ALA A 211 -9.27 -4.75 7.01
CA ALA A 211 -8.08 -5.19 6.29
C ALA A 211 -8.45 -5.95 5.01
N ALA A 212 -9.59 -6.66 4.98
CA ALA A 212 -10.03 -7.37 3.79
C ALA A 212 -10.10 -6.44 2.56
N GLY A 213 -9.65 -6.95 1.41
CA GLY A 213 -9.54 -6.15 0.19
C GLY A 213 -8.20 -5.44 0.01
N THR A 214 -7.31 -5.48 1.00
CA THR A 214 -5.98 -4.88 0.90
C THR A 214 -5.07 -5.78 0.06
N ALA A 215 -4.52 -5.25 -1.03
CA ALA A 215 -3.71 -6.03 -1.96
C ALA A 215 -2.47 -6.67 -1.30
N GLU A 216 -1.93 -6.05 -0.25
CA GLU A 216 -0.79 -6.57 0.49
C GLU A 216 -1.07 -7.87 1.27
N LEU A 217 -2.34 -8.15 1.64
CA LEU A 217 -2.72 -9.43 2.27
C LEU A 217 -2.47 -10.62 1.34
N ASP A 218 -2.55 -10.38 0.04
CA ASP A 218 -2.33 -11.36 -1.02
C ASP A 218 -0.92 -11.23 -1.59
N SER A 219 0.05 -10.65 -0.87
CA SER A 219 1.41 -10.53 -1.41
C SER A 219 2.07 -11.89 -1.59
N LEU A 220 1.75 -12.88 -0.77
CA LEU A 220 2.33 -14.23 -0.83
C LEU A 220 1.25 -15.27 -0.52
N PRO A 221 1.44 -16.52 -0.96
CA PRO A 221 0.58 -17.63 -0.53
C PRO A 221 0.57 -17.75 1.02
N PRO A 222 -0.57 -18.01 1.66
CA PRO A 222 -0.71 -18.04 3.13
C PRO A 222 0.30 -18.94 3.84
N ALA A 223 0.59 -20.12 3.26
CA ALA A 223 1.53 -21.11 3.82
C ALA A 223 3.02 -20.77 3.61
N SER A 224 3.35 -19.63 3.00
CA SER A 224 4.73 -19.24 2.74
C SER A 224 5.49 -18.96 4.03
N MET A 225 6.61 -19.66 4.26
CA MET A 225 7.42 -19.48 5.48
C MET A 225 8.42 -18.32 5.34
N ILE A 226 8.35 -17.35 6.25
CA ILE A 226 9.21 -16.16 6.28
C ILE A 226 9.60 -15.86 7.73
N GLY A 227 10.91 -15.82 8.02
CA GLY A 227 11.37 -15.49 9.38
C GLY A 227 10.92 -16.48 10.45
N GLY A 228 10.59 -17.72 10.05
CA GLY A 228 10.15 -18.80 10.94
C GLY A 228 8.65 -18.87 11.21
N ARG A 229 7.82 -18.06 10.53
CA ARG A 229 6.34 -18.11 10.60
C ARG A 229 5.74 -18.15 9.20
N SER A 230 4.51 -18.62 9.08
CA SER A 230 3.77 -18.52 7.82
C SER A 230 3.37 -17.07 7.54
N PHE A 231 3.10 -16.75 6.28
CA PHE A 231 2.63 -15.42 5.90
C PHE A 231 1.24 -15.12 6.49
N ASP A 232 0.39 -16.15 6.61
CA ASP A 232 -0.90 -16.05 7.29
C ASP A 232 -0.76 -15.71 8.78
N GLU A 233 0.20 -16.32 9.48
CA GLU A 233 0.50 -15.99 10.87
C GLU A 233 0.96 -14.53 11.01
N TRP A 234 1.75 -14.01 10.06
CA TRP A 234 2.13 -12.60 10.04
C TRP A 234 0.94 -11.68 9.79
N ASN A 235 0.08 -12.00 8.81
CA ASN A 235 -1.16 -11.27 8.58
C ASN A 235 -2.02 -11.23 9.86
N GLY A 236 -2.14 -12.35 10.58
CA GLY A 236 -2.82 -12.42 11.87
C GLY A 236 -2.23 -11.48 12.93
N VAL A 237 -0.90 -11.38 13.03
CA VAL A 237 -0.22 -10.43 13.93
C VAL A 237 -0.57 -8.97 13.59
N SER A 238 -0.58 -8.62 12.30
CA SER A 238 -0.95 -7.26 11.85
C SER A 238 -2.44 -6.95 12.10
N VAL A 239 -3.34 -7.92 11.85
CA VAL A 239 -4.78 -7.78 12.16
C VAL A 239 -5.01 -7.62 13.67
N GLU A 240 -4.29 -8.37 14.51
CA GLU A 240 -4.37 -8.21 15.95
C GLU A 240 -3.87 -6.82 16.41
N ALA A 241 -2.74 -6.37 15.88
CA ALA A 241 -2.22 -5.03 16.17
C ALA A 241 -3.19 -3.93 15.69
N TYR A 242 -3.84 -4.13 14.53
CA TYR A 242 -4.86 -3.20 14.04
C TYR A 242 -6.11 -3.19 14.94
N GLY A 243 -6.52 -4.36 15.45
CA GLY A 243 -7.60 -4.44 16.45
C GLY A 243 -7.29 -3.63 17.72
N LYS A 244 -6.03 -3.64 18.18
CA LYS A 244 -5.58 -2.81 19.34
C LYS A 244 -5.72 -1.32 19.03
N VAL A 245 -5.37 -0.89 17.82
CA VAL A 245 -5.53 0.51 17.38
C VAL A 245 -7.02 0.90 17.27
N LEU A 246 -7.86 0.09 16.62
CA LEU A 246 -9.29 0.38 16.50
C LEU A 246 -9.98 0.45 17.86
N HIS A 247 -9.59 -0.43 18.79
CA HIS A 247 -10.07 -0.38 20.15
C HIS A 247 -9.66 0.94 20.85
N HIS A 248 -8.39 1.33 20.74
CA HIS A 248 -7.89 2.59 21.28
C HIS A 248 -8.67 3.80 20.74
N ILE A 249 -8.90 3.86 19.43
CA ILE A 249 -9.70 4.90 18.78
C ILE A 249 -11.12 4.93 19.34
N ALA A 250 -11.74 3.78 19.56
CA ALA A 250 -13.08 3.69 20.14
C ALA A 250 -13.11 4.22 21.58
N CYS A 251 -12.12 3.89 22.42
CA CYS A 251 -11.94 4.46 23.75
C CYS A 251 -11.78 5.98 23.70
N ALA A 252 -10.85 6.50 22.88
CA ALA A 252 -10.59 7.93 22.76
C ALA A 252 -11.83 8.71 22.29
N THR A 253 -12.54 8.19 21.30
CA THR A 253 -13.77 8.80 20.77
C THR A 253 -14.89 8.77 21.81
N LYS A 254 -15.04 7.64 22.52
CA LYS A 254 -16.04 7.51 23.60
C LYS A 254 -15.77 8.51 24.72
N LEU A 255 -14.52 8.62 25.17
CA LEU A 255 -14.13 9.56 26.20
C LEU A 255 -14.34 11.01 25.77
N LYS A 256 -13.94 11.37 24.54
CA LYS A 256 -14.19 12.71 23.97
C LYS A 256 -15.68 13.04 23.90
N SER A 257 -16.54 12.06 23.58
CA SER A 257 -17.99 12.25 23.57
C SER A 257 -18.58 12.50 24.97
N GLN A 258 -18.04 11.85 26.00
CA GLN A 258 -18.45 12.02 27.39
C GLN A 258 -17.88 13.29 28.02
N GLN A 259 -16.68 13.72 27.58
CA GLN A 259 -15.97 14.88 28.08
C GLN A 259 -15.49 15.77 26.91
N PRO A 260 -16.37 16.59 26.32
CA PRO A 260 -16.07 17.35 25.11
C PRO A 260 -14.91 18.35 25.22
N ARG A 261 -14.48 18.73 26.43
CA ARG A 261 -13.36 19.65 26.67
C ARG A 261 -11.99 19.01 26.48
N LEU A 262 -11.88 17.69 26.50
CA LEU A 262 -10.59 17.01 26.29
C LEU A 262 -10.08 17.25 24.88
N ASN A 263 -8.79 17.48 24.72
CA ASN A 263 -8.19 17.60 23.40
C ASN A 263 -8.00 16.19 22.81
N LEU A 264 -8.60 15.91 21.65
CA LEU A 264 -8.51 14.60 21.00
C LEU A 264 -7.05 14.21 20.74
N ARG A 265 -6.21 15.16 20.35
CA ARG A 265 -4.77 14.99 20.14
C ARG A 265 -4.04 14.37 21.33
N ASN A 266 -4.50 14.64 22.55
CA ASN A 266 -3.93 14.06 23.78
C ASN A 266 -4.44 12.64 24.09
N LEU A 267 -5.53 12.23 23.46
CA LEU A 267 -6.17 10.94 23.67
C LEU A 267 -5.69 9.89 22.67
N LEU A 268 -5.34 10.30 21.44
CA LEU A 268 -5.01 9.40 20.33
C LEU A 268 -3.61 8.78 20.38
N THR A 269 -2.62 9.51 20.92
CA THR A 269 -1.24 9.03 20.99
C THR A 269 -0.91 8.63 22.42
N VAL A 270 -0.58 7.35 22.60
CA VAL A 270 -0.10 6.79 23.86
C VAL A 270 1.31 6.21 23.71
N PHE A 271 1.92 5.84 24.83
CA PHE A 271 3.24 5.22 24.86
C PHE A 271 3.22 4.02 25.79
N SER A 272 4.21 3.16 25.63
CA SER A 272 4.44 2.01 26.51
C SER A 272 5.94 1.75 26.64
N ARG A 273 6.33 0.95 27.63
CA ARG A 273 7.71 0.45 27.69
C ARG A 273 7.91 -0.59 26.61
N LYS A 274 9.10 -0.63 26.03
CA LYS A 274 9.46 -1.66 25.04
C LYS A 274 9.29 -3.07 25.60
N GLU A 275 9.65 -3.25 26.86
CA GLU A 275 9.54 -4.54 27.57
C GLU A 275 8.09 -4.99 27.71
N ASP A 276 7.16 -4.08 28.02
CA ASP A 276 5.73 -4.41 28.13
C ASP A 276 5.16 -4.87 26.78
N ILE A 277 5.54 -4.20 25.68
CA ILE A 277 5.13 -4.62 24.33
C ILE A 277 5.82 -5.91 23.92
N HIS A 278 7.08 -6.12 24.30
CA HIS A 278 7.81 -7.35 24.04
C HIS A 278 7.14 -8.56 24.71
N GLU A 279 6.76 -8.44 25.98
CA GLU A 279 6.04 -9.47 26.72
C GLU A 279 4.61 -9.67 26.19
N LEU A 280 3.91 -8.60 25.79
CA LEU A 280 2.60 -8.68 25.14
C LEU A 280 2.61 -9.60 23.91
N TRP A 281 3.72 -9.64 23.18
CA TRP A 281 3.90 -10.48 21.99
C TRP A 281 4.61 -11.82 22.29
N GLY A 282 4.57 -12.26 23.54
CA GLY A 282 5.03 -13.57 24.00
C GLY A 282 6.51 -13.63 24.39
N GLY A 283 7.17 -12.48 24.57
CA GLY A 283 8.54 -12.39 25.05
C GLY A 283 9.58 -13.08 24.16
N GLY A 284 10.81 -13.21 24.68
CA GLY A 284 11.94 -13.86 24.02
C GLY A 284 12.16 -13.42 22.56
N THR A 285 12.43 -14.38 21.67
CA THR A 285 12.62 -14.10 20.24
C THR A 285 11.32 -13.68 19.55
N LYS A 286 10.17 -14.23 19.97
CA LYS A 286 8.88 -13.98 19.32
C LYS A 286 8.45 -12.52 19.46
N GLY A 287 8.49 -11.99 20.67
CA GLY A 287 8.15 -10.58 20.92
C GLY A 287 9.11 -9.64 20.21
N ARG A 288 10.40 -10.00 20.15
CA ARG A 288 11.42 -9.19 19.48
C ARG A 288 11.17 -9.09 17.98
N GLN A 289 10.87 -10.22 17.32
CA GLN A 289 10.54 -10.24 15.90
C GLN A 289 9.33 -9.36 15.57
N VAL A 290 8.28 -9.40 16.40
CA VAL A 290 7.09 -8.56 16.18
C VAL A 290 7.41 -7.08 16.34
N LEU A 291 8.19 -6.70 17.35
CA LEU A 291 8.63 -5.32 17.56
C LEU A 291 9.48 -4.80 16.40
N ASP A 292 10.45 -5.58 15.93
CA ASP A 292 11.29 -5.20 14.80
C ASP A 292 10.46 -5.08 13.50
N LEU A 293 9.39 -5.88 13.35
CA LEU A 293 8.55 -5.89 12.15
C LEU A 293 7.50 -4.78 12.12
N LEU A 294 6.87 -4.49 13.26
CA LEU A 294 5.79 -3.50 13.37
C LEU A 294 6.30 -2.10 13.80
N GLY A 295 7.59 -2.02 14.12
CA GLY A 295 8.27 -0.81 14.58
C GLY A 295 8.80 0.08 13.45
N LEU A 296 8.92 1.36 13.74
CA LEU A 296 9.67 2.34 12.96
C LEU A 296 10.82 2.87 13.80
N ASP A 297 12.02 2.47 13.41
CA ASP A 297 13.27 3.03 13.90
C ASP A 297 13.83 4.07 12.92
N ALA A 298 14.97 4.64 13.29
CA ALA A 298 15.67 5.64 12.48
C ALA A 298 16.10 5.12 11.09
N ASP A 299 16.52 3.86 10.99
CA ASP A 299 17.05 3.29 9.75
C ASP A 299 15.91 2.99 8.76
N ALA A 300 14.77 2.51 9.28
CA ALA A 300 13.53 2.33 8.55
C ALA A 300 12.95 3.67 8.09
N ALA A 301 12.88 4.68 8.95
CA ALA A 301 12.38 6.01 8.59
C ALA A 301 13.23 6.66 7.48
N ALA A 302 14.56 6.59 7.59
CA ALA A 302 15.46 7.12 6.57
C ALA A 302 15.35 6.35 5.24
N ARG A 303 15.12 5.03 5.28
CA ARG A 303 14.89 4.21 4.07
C ARG A 303 13.58 4.60 3.37
N LEU A 304 12.51 4.81 4.14
CA LEU A 304 11.21 5.22 3.61
C LEU A 304 11.28 6.62 2.99
N ASP A 305 11.97 7.57 3.62
CA ASP A 305 12.20 8.92 3.07
C ASP A 305 12.88 8.87 1.70
N ARG A 306 13.97 8.08 1.57
CA ARG A 306 14.70 7.90 0.30
C ARG A 306 13.83 7.34 -0.82
N ASN A 307 12.78 6.59 -0.49
CA ASN A 307 11.86 5.98 -1.43
C ASN A 307 10.54 6.78 -1.56
N HIS A 308 10.44 7.97 -0.96
CA HIS A 308 9.24 8.81 -0.92
C HIS A 308 8.01 8.14 -0.29
N GLU A 309 8.25 7.15 0.55
CA GLU A 309 7.21 6.39 1.24
C GLU A 309 6.74 7.10 2.50
N ILE A 310 5.46 6.90 2.82
CA ILE A 310 4.88 7.31 4.09
C ILE A 310 5.05 6.12 5.05
N PRO A 311 5.59 6.32 6.27
CA PRO A 311 5.74 5.24 7.22
C PRO A 311 4.37 4.74 7.69
N ILE A 312 4.28 3.42 7.90
CA ILE A 312 3.06 2.74 8.37
C ILE A 312 3.40 1.90 9.62
N PRO A 313 3.75 2.54 10.75
CA PRO A 313 4.10 1.82 11.99
C PRO A 313 2.89 1.48 12.84
N TYR A 314 3.06 0.48 13.71
CA TYR A 314 2.28 0.33 14.94
C TYR A 314 3.05 0.79 16.17
N TYR A 315 4.38 0.82 16.09
CA TYR A 315 5.26 1.33 17.14
C TYR A 315 6.28 2.29 16.53
N ILE A 316 6.55 3.40 17.20
CA ILE A 316 7.65 4.30 16.83
C ILE A 316 8.66 4.29 17.97
N ASP A 317 9.93 4.09 17.61
CA ASP A 317 11.01 4.10 18.58
C ASP A 317 11.08 5.44 19.33
N PHE A 318 11.19 5.40 20.66
CA PHE A 318 11.18 6.58 21.51
C PHE A 318 12.30 6.54 22.55
N GLY A 319 13.50 6.26 22.06
CA GLY A 319 14.72 6.10 22.85
C GLY A 319 14.87 4.71 23.44
N ARG A 320 15.70 4.57 24.47
CA ARG A 320 16.11 3.25 24.96
C ARG A 320 14.92 2.41 25.45
N ASP A 321 14.05 3.01 26.26
CA ASP A 321 13.13 2.25 27.12
C ASP A 321 11.67 2.30 26.64
N PHE A 322 11.31 3.21 25.74
CA PHE A 322 9.92 3.50 25.37
C PHE A 322 9.65 3.39 23.87
N VAL A 323 8.38 3.15 23.53
CA VAL A 323 7.82 3.31 22.18
C VAL A 323 6.56 4.16 22.24
N LEU A 324 6.34 4.95 21.20
CA LEU A 324 5.03 5.55 20.94
C LEU A 324 4.16 4.52 20.18
N LEU A 325 2.85 4.54 20.44
CA LEU A 325 1.87 3.67 19.80
C LEU A 325 1.01 4.54 18.87
N PRO A 326 1.53 4.90 17.67
CA PRO A 326 0.76 5.66 16.70
C PRO A 326 -0.43 4.84 16.20
N MET A 327 -1.49 5.55 15.83
CA MET A 327 -2.63 5.00 15.11
C MET A 327 -2.61 5.32 13.61
N PHE A 328 -1.84 6.33 13.18
CA PHE A 328 -1.84 6.77 11.79
C PHE A 328 -1.42 5.67 10.80
N GLY A 329 -0.44 4.84 11.15
CA GLY A 329 0.01 3.75 10.27
C GLY A 329 -1.11 2.74 10.01
N ALA A 330 -1.75 2.27 11.06
CA ALA A 330 -2.81 1.27 10.96
C ALA A 330 -4.06 1.80 10.22
N LEU A 331 -4.38 3.09 10.34
CA LEU A 331 -5.51 3.71 9.62
C LEU A 331 -5.24 3.90 8.11
N MET A 332 -3.98 4.02 7.70
CA MET A 332 -3.63 4.17 6.29
C MET A 332 -3.72 2.84 5.54
N ASN A 333 -2.87 1.88 5.92
CA ASN A 333 -2.88 0.52 5.37
C ASN A 333 -2.21 -0.41 6.39
N PRO A 334 -2.98 -1.16 7.19
CA PRO A 334 -2.44 -1.92 8.32
C PRO A 334 -1.42 -3.00 7.91
N ILE A 335 -1.50 -3.50 6.66
CA ILE A 335 -0.71 -4.64 6.20
C ILE A 335 0.57 -4.20 5.48
N ALA A 336 0.55 -3.06 4.79
CA ALA A 336 1.65 -2.63 3.94
C ALA A 336 2.96 -2.39 4.70
N GLY A 337 2.90 -1.81 5.90
CA GLY A 337 4.09 -1.60 6.75
C GLY A 337 4.77 -2.93 7.08
N MET A 338 3.99 -3.91 7.54
CA MET A 338 4.47 -5.25 7.88
C MET A 338 5.09 -5.94 6.65
N THR A 339 4.38 -5.97 5.52
CA THR A 339 4.84 -6.62 4.30
C THR A 339 6.14 -6.01 3.78
N GLY A 340 6.27 -4.68 3.82
CA GLY A 340 7.49 -3.97 3.47
C GLY A 340 8.68 -4.35 4.36
N GLN A 341 8.45 -4.49 5.67
CA GLN A 341 9.49 -4.90 6.62
C GLN A 341 9.85 -6.39 6.50
N LEU A 342 8.89 -7.29 6.25
CA LEU A 342 9.16 -8.71 5.97
C LEU A 342 10.12 -8.85 4.78
N ARG A 343 9.83 -8.12 3.69
CA ARG A 343 10.67 -8.11 2.49
C ARG A 343 12.07 -7.58 2.75
N HIS A 344 12.22 -6.65 3.70
CA HIS A 344 13.50 -6.06 4.07
C HIS A 344 14.32 -6.98 4.99
N LEU A 345 13.73 -7.42 6.10
CA LEU A 345 14.40 -8.20 7.14
C LEU A 345 14.62 -9.67 6.74
N HIS A 346 13.72 -10.24 5.93
CA HIS A 346 13.73 -11.65 5.54
C HIS A 346 13.79 -11.83 4.03
N ARG A 347 14.62 -11.04 3.34
CA ARG A 347 14.69 -11.00 1.88
C ARG A 347 14.86 -12.36 1.21
N ARG A 348 15.70 -13.23 1.77
CA ARG A 348 15.96 -14.57 1.21
C ARG A 348 14.73 -15.48 1.26
N ASP A 349 13.99 -15.44 2.36
CA ASP A 349 12.77 -16.24 2.52
C ASP A 349 11.67 -15.67 1.61
N TRP A 350 11.53 -14.34 1.59
CA TRP A 350 10.62 -13.64 0.69
C TRP A 350 10.83 -14.08 -0.77
N ASP A 351 12.06 -13.99 -1.27
CA ASP A 351 12.40 -14.35 -2.65
C ASP A 351 12.12 -15.83 -2.96
N ARG A 352 12.31 -16.74 -1.99
CA ARG A 352 11.98 -18.16 -2.14
C ARG A 352 10.47 -18.38 -2.26
N SER A 353 9.69 -17.68 -1.44
CA SER A 353 8.23 -17.79 -1.43
C SER A 353 7.57 -17.27 -2.71
N LEU A 354 8.26 -16.42 -3.48
CA LEU A 354 7.79 -15.97 -4.80
C LEU A 354 7.52 -17.14 -5.76
N ASN A 355 8.26 -18.24 -5.65
CA ASN A 355 8.13 -19.39 -6.55
C ASN A 355 6.75 -20.08 -6.46
N ALA A 356 6.04 -19.92 -5.33
CA ALA A 356 4.71 -20.51 -5.14
C ALA A 356 3.57 -19.64 -5.72
N ARG A 357 3.85 -18.38 -6.09
CA ARG A 357 2.85 -17.42 -6.58
C ARG A 357 2.14 -17.90 -7.85
N GLU A 358 2.88 -18.48 -8.80
CA GLU A 358 2.31 -18.87 -10.10
C GLU A 358 1.20 -19.92 -9.96
N ALA A 359 1.45 -20.98 -9.16
CA ALA A 359 0.47 -22.03 -8.93
C ALA A 359 -0.81 -21.49 -8.28
N VAL A 360 -0.68 -20.62 -7.27
CA VAL A 360 -1.84 -19.96 -6.64
C VAL A 360 -2.57 -19.08 -7.64
N PHE A 361 -1.86 -18.30 -8.44
CA PHE A 361 -2.49 -17.40 -9.40
C PHE A 361 -3.26 -18.16 -10.48
N ARG A 362 -2.77 -19.34 -10.88
CA ARG A 362 -3.47 -20.25 -11.79
C ARG A 362 -4.75 -20.81 -11.17
N THR A 363 -4.71 -21.20 -9.90
CA THR A 363 -5.91 -21.64 -9.16
C THR A 363 -6.94 -20.52 -9.07
N ASP A 364 -6.53 -19.31 -8.68
CA ASP A 364 -7.42 -18.16 -8.62
C ASP A 364 -8.08 -17.89 -9.98
N LEU A 365 -7.31 -17.96 -11.07
CA LEU A 365 -7.82 -17.80 -12.44
C LEU A 365 -8.90 -18.83 -12.79
N ALA A 366 -8.72 -20.09 -12.39
CA ALA A 366 -9.69 -21.14 -12.61
C ALA A 366 -11.00 -20.88 -11.82
N GLU A 367 -10.86 -20.40 -10.58
CA GLU A 367 -12.00 -20.08 -9.71
C GLU A 367 -12.79 -18.87 -10.23
N GLU A 368 -12.12 -17.80 -10.63
CA GLU A 368 -12.76 -16.56 -11.11
C GLU A 368 -13.54 -16.78 -12.41
N LEU A 369 -12.99 -17.57 -13.33
CA LEU A 369 -13.66 -17.87 -14.61
C LEU A 369 -14.80 -18.89 -14.46
N GLY A 370 -14.71 -19.78 -13.46
CA GLY A 370 -15.67 -20.85 -13.25
C GLY A 370 -15.43 -22.08 -14.14
N SER A 371 -15.40 -23.25 -13.50
CA SER A 371 -15.03 -24.53 -14.14
C SER A 371 -16.10 -25.15 -15.03
N GLU A 372 -17.34 -24.65 -14.98
CA GLU A 372 -18.44 -25.13 -15.81
C GLU A 372 -18.20 -24.80 -17.29
N ARG A 373 -17.78 -23.56 -17.58
CA ARG A 373 -17.54 -23.09 -18.95
C ARG A 373 -16.07 -23.17 -19.34
N TYR A 374 -15.16 -22.82 -18.44
CA TYR A 374 -13.75 -22.72 -18.78
C TYR A 374 -12.96 -23.88 -18.17
N PHE A 375 -12.06 -24.45 -18.97
CA PHE A 375 -11.08 -25.41 -18.49
C PHE A 375 -9.72 -24.73 -18.32
N VAL A 376 -9.22 -24.73 -17.09
CA VAL A 376 -7.89 -24.23 -16.74
C VAL A 376 -7.10 -25.40 -16.15
N PRO A 377 -6.06 -25.91 -16.84
CA PRO A 377 -5.20 -26.96 -16.30
C PRO A 377 -4.50 -26.49 -15.01
N GLY A 378 -4.20 -27.42 -14.09
CA GLY A 378 -3.51 -27.09 -12.84
C GLY A 378 -1.99 -26.83 -12.98
N HIS A 379 -1.44 -26.96 -14.19
CA HIS A 379 -0.01 -26.82 -14.48
C HIS A 379 0.22 -25.92 -15.70
N GLY A 380 1.42 -25.36 -15.80
CA GLY A 380 1.90 -24.66 -17.00
C GLY A 380 2.45 -25.63 -18.04
N PHE A 381 2.88 -25.09 -19.19
CA PHE A 381 3.34 -25.87 -20.34
C PHE A 381 4.73 -25.41 -20.79
N ASN A 382 5.62 -26.35 -21.10
CA ASN A 382 6.88 -26.03 -21.78
C ASN A 382 6.67 -26.17 -23.29
N LEU A 383 6.84 -25.08 -24.02
CA LEU A 383 6.83 -25.09 -25.47
C LEU A 383 8.20 -25.54 -25.96
N GLN A 384 8.21 -26.49 -26.89
CA GLN A 384 9.42 -27.00 -27.51
C GLN A 384 9.52 -26.54 -28.96
N LYS A 385 10.74 -26.37 -29.44
CA LYS A 385 11.03 -26.20 -30.87
C LYS A 385 10.94 -27.54 -31.58
N ASP A 386 11.01 -27.51 -32.92
CA ASP A 386 10.98 -28.72 -33.76
C ASP A 386 12.15 -29.67 -33.47
N ASP A 387 13.28 -29.16 -32.95
CA ASP A 387 14.44 -29.96 -32.54
C ASP A 387 14.30 -30.59 -31.13
N GLY A 388 13.16 -30.39 -30.45
CA GLY A 388 12.87 -30.89 -29.11
C GLY A 388 13.48 -30.05 -27.98
N SER A 389 14.22 -28.97 -28.28
CA SER A 389 14.75 -28.07 -27.25
C SER A 389 13.67 -27.13 -26.70
N ASP A 390 13.79 -26.75 -25.44
CA ASP A 390 12.87 -25.81 -24.80
C ASP A 390 12.94 -24.43 -25.47
N LEU A 391 11.76 -23.86 -25.76
CA LEU A 391 11.60 -22.52 -26.32
C LEU A 391 11.25 -21.50 -25.23
N THR A 392 10.15 -21.76 -24.53
CA THR A 392 9.63 -20.92 -23.45
C THR A 392 8.54 -21.68 -22.70
N ASP A 393 8.25 -21.26 -21.48
CA ASP A 393 7.12 -21.68 -20.67
C ASP A 393 5.84 -20.90 -20.98
N VAL A 394 4.69 -21.49 -20.67
CA VAL A 394 3.37 -20.88 -20.62
C VAL A 394 2.78 -21.16 -19.25
N ASP A 395 2.62 -20.11 -18.45
CA ASP A 395 2.22 -20.24 -17.04
C ASP A 395 0.79 -20.79 -16.89
N ALA A 396 -0.13 -20.45 -17.80
CA ALA A 396 -1.49 -20.96 -17.80
C ALA A 396 -2.11 -21.04 -19.20
N ALA A 397 -3.10 -21.92 -19.33
CA ALA A 397 -3.95 -22.02 -20.52
C ALA A 397 -5.42 -22.02 -20.11
N VAL A 398 -6.28 -21.41 -20.93
CA VAL A 398 -7.73 -21.40 -20.72
C VAL A 398 -8.40 -21.87 -22.01
N VAL A 399 -9.22 -22.91 -21.91
CA VAL A 399 -10.08 -23.38 -23.01
C VAL A 399 -11.54 -23.07 -22.68
N ASP A 400 -12.20 -22.29 -23.53
CA ASP A 400 -13.66 -22.13 -23.45
C ASP A 400 -14.32 -23.41 -23.97
N ARG A 401 -14.94 -24.21 -23.08
CA ARG A 401 -15.57 -25.48 -23.45
C ARG A 401 -16.77 -25.30 -24.39
N LYS A 402 -17.35 -24.10 -24.44
CA LYS A 402 -18.49 -23.77 -25.29
C LYS A 402 -18.05 -23.45 -26.72
N THR A 403 -16.94 -22.73 -26.90
CA THR A 403 -16.50 -22.25 -28.23
C THR A 403 -15.25 -22.97 -28.75
N GLY A 404 -14.53 -23.70 -27.90
CA GLY A 404 -13.24 -24.32 -28.19
C GLY A 404 -12.09 -23.31 -28.33
N GLU A 405 -12.29 -22.04 -27.99
CA GLU A 405 -11.24 -21.02 -28.04
C GLU A 405 -10.18 -21.26 -26.98
N LEU A 406 -8.91 -21.18 -27.39
CA LEU A 406 -7.75 -21.29 -26.51
C LEU A 406 -7.13 -19.92 -26.25
N CYS A 407 -6.83 -19.64 -24.99
CA CYS A 407 -5.95 -18.55 -24.57
C CYS A 407 -4.73 -19.11 -23.85
N LEU A 408 -3.53 -18.71 -24.29
CA LEU A 408 -2.27 -18.96 -23.59
C LEU A 408 -1.86 -17.72 -22.80
N ILE A 409 -1.43 -17.92 -21.56
CA ILE A 409 -1.30 -16.83 -20.59
C ILE A 409 0.07 -16.87 -19.93
N GLN A 410 0.74 -15.71 -19.92
CA GLN A 410 1.83 -15.43 -18.98
C GLN A 410 1.26 -14.72 -17.75
N LEU A 411 1.49 -15.29 -16.58
CA LEU A 411 1.14 -14.74 -15.29
C LEU A 411 2.31 -13.90 -14.75
N LYS A 412 2.02 -12.71 -14.23
CA LYS A 412 3.01 -11.85 -13.57
C LYS A 412 2.48 -11.39 -12.21
N TRP A 413 3.16 -11.71 -11.14
CA TRP A 413 2.80 -11.28 -9.78
C TRP A 413 3.88 -10.38 -9.21
N PRO A 414 4.01 -9.13 -9.70
CA PRO A 414 4.98 -8.18 -9.16
C PRO A 414 4.63 -7.82 -7.71
N ASP A 415 5.62 -7.48 -6.90
CA ASP A 415 5.32 -6.86 -5.60
C ASP A 415 4.72 -5.46 -5.80
N ILE A 416 3.90 -5.04 -4.85
CA ILE A 416 3.39 -3.68 -4.72
C ILE A 416 4.57 -2.74 -4.45
N TYR A 417 4.57 -1.58 -5.11
CA TYR A 417 5.71 -0.64 -5.14
C TYR A 417 5.47 0.68 -4.39
N GLY A 418 4.28 0.88 -3.83
CA GLY A 418 3.93 2.08 -3.06
C GLY A 418 4.21 3.38 -3.83
N ARG A 419 4.95 4.29 -3.20
CA ARG A 419 5.37 5.59 -3.76
C ARG A 419 6.77 5.56 -4.38
N SER A 420 7.51 4.47 -4.23
CA SER A 420 8.87 4.29 -4.75
C SER A 420 8.92 4.31 -6.28
N LEU A 421 9.60 5.32 -6.83
CA LEU A 421 9.79 5.46 -8.28
C LEU A 421 10.71 4.39 -8.86
N ALA A 422 11.73 3.98 -8.10
CA ALA A 422 12.65 2.93 -8.52
C ALA A 422 11.96 1.56 -8.57
N GLU A 423 11.11 1.25 -7.58
CA GLU A 423 10.33 0.01 -7.61
C GLU A 423 9.29 0.05 -8.72
N ARG A 424 8.57 1.17 -8.91
CA ARG A 424 7.64 1.37 -10.04
C ARG A 424 8.32 1.06 -11.37
N GLU A 425 9.48 1.67 -11.63
CA GLU A 425 10.20 1.48 -12.90
C GLU A 425 10.72 0.06 -13.08
N SER A 426 11.16 -0.58 -12.00
CA SER A 426 11.53 -2.00 -12.02
C SER A 426 10.35 -2.89 -12.41
N ARG A 427 9.14 -2.64 -11.88
CA ARG A 427 7.94 -3.42 -12.24
C ARG A 427 7.54 -3.19 -13.68
N ARG A 428 7.54 -1.93 -14.13
CA ARG A 428 7.27 -1.58 -15.53
C ARG A 428 8.22 -2.28 -16.49
N THR A 429 9.53 -2.15 -16.26
CA THR A 429 10.55 -2.77 -17.12
C THR A 429 10.46 -4.30 -17.14
N ASN A 430 10.23 -4.92 -15.98
CA ASN A 430 10.07 -6.38 -15.92
C ASN A 430 8.78 -6.86 -16.61
N LEU A 431 7.71 -6.06 -16.59
CA LEU A 431 6.49 -6.38 -17.33
C LEU A 431 6.71 -6.29 -18.84
N VAL A 432 7.41 -5.25 -19.32
CA VAL A 432 7.73 -5.07 -20.76
C VAL A 432 8.51 -6.26 -21.33
N LYS A 433 9.33 -6.95 -20.52
CA LYS A 433 10.04 -8.18 -20.96
C LYS A 433 9.08 -9.29 -21.43
N ALA A 434 7.82 -9.28 -21.01
CA ALA A 434 6.83 -10.24 -21.50
C ALA A 434 6.55 -10.09 -23.02
N ASN A 435 6.94 -8.99 -23.66
CA ASN A 435 6.95 -8.89 -25.12
C ASN A 435 7.80 -9.98 -25.78
N GLU A 436 8.94 -10.35 -25.18
CA GLU A 436 9.77 -11.44 -25.70
C GLU A 436 9.05 -12.77 -25.64
N TRP A 437 8.28 -13.00 -24.57
CA TRP A 437 7.41 -14.17 -24.45
C TRP A 437 6.33 -14.16 -25.52
N VAL A 438 5.62 -13.05 -25.69
CA VAL A 438 4.57 -12.90 -26.73
C VAL A 438 5.15 -13.24 -28.11
N GLU A 439 6.33 -12.71 -28.44
CA GLU A 439 6.98 -13.00 -29.72
C GLU A 439 7.35 -14.47 -29.88
N ARG A 440 7.95 -15.10 -28.85
CA ARG A 440 8.31 -16.53 -28.91
C ARG A 440 7.09 -17.42 -29.06
N VAL A 441 6.04 -17.20 -28.26
CA VAL A 441 4.81 -18.00 -28.31
C VAL A 441 4.06 -17.76 -29.61
N HIS A 442 3.96 -16.51 -30.08
CA HIS A 442 3.32 -16.21 -31.36
C HIS A 442 4.03 -16.89 -32.54
N ARG A 443 5.37 -16.86 -32.58
CA ARG A 443 6.15 -17.60 -33.59
C ARG A 443 5.94 -19.10 -33.47
N TRP A 444 5.89 -19.64 -32.26
CA TRP A 444 5.64 -21.06 -32.04
C TRP A 444 4.24 -21.46 -32.55
N ILE A 445 3.20 -20.67 -32.27
CA ILE A 445 1.85 -20.91 -32.80
C ILE A 445 1.89 -20.97 -34.33
N ALA A 446 2.64 -20.09 -34.99
CA ALA A 446 2.89 -20.13 -36.44
C ALA A 446 1.61 -20.19 -37.30
N GLY A 447 0.53 -19.54 -36.86
CA GLY A 447 -0.76 -19.53 -37.56
C GLY A 447 -1.64 -20.76 -37.33
N ARG A 448 -1.21 -21.71 -36.49
CA ARG A 448 -2.06 -22.83 -36.03
C ARG A 448 -3.30 -22.31 -35.29
N ASN A 449 -4.42 -23.04 -35.43
CA ASN A 449 -5.65 -22.72 -34.73
C ASN A 449 -5.67 -23.32 -33.31
N SER A 450 -6.74 -23.06 -32.55
CA SER A 450 -6.90 -23.56 -31.19
C SER A 450 -6.92 -25.09 -31.13
N ALA A 451 -7.52 -25.77 -32.11
CA ALA A 451 -7.56 -27.23 -32.16
C ALA A 451 -6.16 -27.85 -32.29
N ASP A 452 -5.33 -27.33 -33.21
CA ASP A 452 -3.96 -27.79 -33.44
C ASP A 452 -3.07 -27.57 -32.21
N VAL A 453 -3.19 -26.40 -31.58
CA VAL A 453 -2.39 -26.06 -30.40
C VAL A 453 -2.86 -26.85 -29.18
N CYS A 454 -4.18 -27.01 -28.97
CA CYS A 454 -4.69 -27.88 -27.92
C CYS A 454 -4.18 -29.31 -28.07
N LYS A 455 -4.13 -29.85 -29.31
CA LYS A 455 -3.58 -31.17 -29.57
C LYS A 455 -2.09 -31.24 -29.21
N ALA A 456 -1.31 -30.22 -29.58
CA ALA A 456 0.12 -30.15 -29.26
C ALA A 456 0.39 -30.06 -27.75
N LEU A 457 -0.51 -29.44 -26.98
CA LEU A 457 -0.42 -29.29 -25.53
C LEU A 457 -1.18 -30.38 -24.75
N HIS A 458 -1.75 -31.37 -25.43
CA HIS A 458 -2.58 -32.43 -24.82
C HIS A 458 -3.77 -31.88 -23.98
N LEU A 459 -4.38 -30.80 -24.47
CA LEU A 459 -5.53 -30.14 -23.86
C LEU A 459 -6.87 -30.68 -24.38
N ALA A 460 -7.96 -30.20 -23.77
CA ALA A 460 -9.32 -30.42 -24.26
C ALA A 460 -9.51 -29.94 -25.71
N HIS A 461 -10.56 -30.42 -26.37
CA HIS A 461 -10.83 -30.11 -27.78
C HIS A 461 -10.90 -28.60 -28.03
N GLY A 462 -10.07 -28.12 -28.96
CA GLY A 462 -10.08 -26.72 -29.42
C GLY A 462 -10.88 -26.54 -30.71
N SER A 463 -11.08 -25.29 -31.13
CA SER A 463 -11.80 -24.94 -32.36
C SER A 463 -10.88 -24.44 -33.48
N ASP A 464 -11.46 -24.17 -34.65
CA ASP A 464 -10.76 -23.59 -35.81
C ASP A 464 -10.42 -22.10 -35.64
N ARG A 465 -10.71 -21.50 -34.48
CA ARG A 465 -10.41 -20.09 -34.19
C ARG A 465 -8.93 -19.88 -33.82
N PRO A 466 -8.36 -18.70 -34.09
CA PRO A 466 -6.99 -18.37 -33.68
C PRO A 466 -6.80 -18.47 -32.16
N VAL A 467 -5.58 -18.82 -31.74
CA VAL A 467 -5.18 -18.79 -30.33
C VAL A 467 -5.01 -17.35 -29.86
N SER A 468 -5.58 -17.03 -28.70
CA SER A 468 -5.37 -15.74 -28.03
C SER A 468 -4.16 -15.80 -27.10
N LEU A 469 -3.44 -14.69 -26.99
CA LEU A 469 -2.37 -14.52 -26.01
C LEU A 469 -2.78 -13.49 -24.96
N MET A 470 -2.42 -13.73 -23.70
CA MET A 470 -2.68 -12.79 -22.62
C MET A 470 -1.47 -12.68 -21.69
N VAL A 471 -1.15 -11.46 -21.26
CA VAL A 471 -0.27 -11.19 -20.14
C VAL A 471 -1.13 -10.67 -19.00
N LEU A 472 -1.27 -11.48 -17.95
CA LEU A 472 -2.13 -11.20 -16.81
C LEU A 472 -1.26 -10.86 -15.59
N THR A 473 -1.41 -9.64 -15.08
CA THR A 473 -0.69 -9.19 -13.89
C THR A 473 -1.56 -9.29 -12.64
N ARG A 474 -0.98 -9.53 -11.47
CA ARG A 474 -1.77 -9.60 -10.23
C ARG A 474 -2.33 -8.25 -9.78
N HIS A 475 -1.58 -7.17 -9.94
CA HIS A 475 -1.96 -5.89 -9.35
C HIS A 475 -2.10 -4.76 -10.37
N VAL A 476 -1.11 -4.58 -11.26
CA VAL A 476 -1.05 -3.45 -12.20
C VAL A 476 -0.48 -3.93 -13.52
N ALA A 477 -1.21 -3.68 -14.62
CA ALA A 477 -0.75 -3.91 -15.98
C ALA A 477 -0.45 -2.60 -16.72
N ASP A 478 -1.16 -1.51 -16.37
CA ASP A 478 -0.98 -0.22 -17.02
C ASP A 478 -0.05 0.70 -16.23
N PHE A 479 0.96 1.23 -16.92
CA PHE A 479 1.90 2.22 -16.38
C PHE A 479 1.94 3.43 -17.30
N VAL A 480 1.94 4.63 -16.72
CA VAL A 480 2.12 5.89 -17.47
C VAL A 480 3.41 5.82 -18.30
N ALA A 481 3.36 6.40 -19.50
CA ALA A 481 4.41 6.38 -20.52
C ALA A 481 4.77 5.00 -21.12
N THR A 482 3.99 3.94 -20.86
CA THR A 482 4.22 2.63 -21.52
C THR A 482 3.50 2.53 -22.85
N ARG A 483 4.26 2.62 -23.96
CA ARG A 483 3.72 2.52 -25.34
C ARG A 483 4.19 1.28 -26.10
N THR A 484 4.87 0.36 -25.41
CA THR A 484 5.67 -0.70 -26.04
C THR A 484 5.05 -2.10 -25.93
N PHE A 485 3.85 -2.25 -25.38
CA PHE A 485 3.22 -3.56 -25.25
C PHE A 485 2.84 -4.15 -26.60
N ASP A 486 3.14 -5.43 -26.78
CA ASP A 486 2.86 -6.16 -28.02
C ASP A 486 1.35 -6.34 -28.21
N ARG A 487 0.83 -5.79 -29.31
CA ARG A 487 -0.61 -5.76 -29.63
C ARG A 487 -1.19 -7.13 -29.98
N ARG A 488 -0.36 -8.16 -30.15
CA ARG A 488 -0.80 -9.54 -30.41
C ARG A 488 -1.27 -10.25 -29.13
N ALA A 489 -1.07 -9.64 -27.96
CA ALA A 489 -1.56 -10.14 -26.69
C ALA A 489 -2.49 -9.12 -26.01
N ILE A 490 -3.41 -9.63 -25.20
CA ILE A 490 -4.22 -8.83 -24.28
C ILE A 490 -3.37 -8.58 -23.02
N TRP A 491 -3.24 -7.32 -22.61
CA TRP A 491 -2.55 -6.94 -21.38
C TRP A 491 -3.59 -6.48 -20.36
N THR A 492 -3.65 -7.14 -19.21
CA THR A 492 -4.65 -6.79 -18.19
C THR A 492 -4.15 -7.14 -16.79
N SER A 493 -4.72 -6.46 -15.79
CA SER A 493 -4.57 -6.77 -14.38
C SER A 493 -5.67 -7.72 -13.91
N TRP A 494 -5.43 -8.40 -12.79
CA TRP A 494 -6.39 -9.25 -12.11
C TRP A 494 -7.65 -8.49 -11.66
N PRO A 495 -7.56 -7.31 -11.03
CA PRO A 495 -8.77 -6.55 -10.67
C PRO A 495 -9.65 -6.23 -11.88
N ARG A 496 -9.04 -5.88 -13.01
CA ARG A 496 -9.76 -5.63 -14.26
C ARG A 496 -10.40 -6.89 -14.84
N LEU A 497 -9.69 -8.02 -14.82
CA LEU A 497 -10.23 -9.31 -15.25
C LEU A 497 -11.44 -9.70 -14.40
N ALA A 498 -11.29 -9.72 -13.08
CA ALA A 498 -12.35 -10.10 -12.15
C ALA A 498 -13.60 -9.22 -12.33
N ARG A 499 -13.41 -7.90 -12.47
CA ARG A 499 -14.52 -6.98 -12.76
C ARG A 499 -15.19 -7.28 -14.08
N THR A 500 -14.39 -7.49 -15.14
CA THR A 500 -14.92 -7.78 -16.47
C THR A 500 -15.74 -9.06 -16.49
N VAL A 501 -15.25 -10.13 -15.83
CA VAL A 501 -15.97 -11.40 -15.71
C VAL A 501 -17.26 -11.23 -14.91
N SER A 502 -17.20 -10.54 -13.76
CA SER A 502 -18.37 -10.26 -12.93
C SER A 502 -19.45 -9.45 -13.65
N GLU A 503 -19.07 -8.44 -14.45
CA GLU A 503 -19.97 -7.59 -15.23
C GLU A 503 -20.50 -8.28 -16.51
N ASN A 504 -19.90 -9.38 -16.97
CA ASN A 504 -20.21 -10.02 -18.26
C ASN A 504 -20.29 -11.56 -18.17
N ARG A 505 -20.95 -12.10 -17.14
CA ARG A 505 -20.95 -13.54 -16.81
C ARG A 505 -21.31 -14.49 -17.96
N ASP A 506 -22.21 -14.08 -18.86
CA ASP A 506 -22.67 -14.92 -19.97
C ASP A 506 -21.80 -14.79 -21.22
N ASP A 507 -20.93 -13.79 -21.28
CA ASP A 507 -20.07 -13.52 -22.44
C ASP A 507 -18.77 -14.30 -22.37
N ASN A 508 -18.12 -14.44 -23.54
CA ASN A 508 -16.73 -14.88 -23.57
C ASN A 508 -15.83 -13.80 -22.94
N PHE A 509 -15.02 -14.17 -21.94
CA PHE A 509 -14.22 -13.20 -21.18
C PHE A 509 -13.17 -12.49 -22.04
N LEU A 510 -12.60 -13.15 -23.06
CA LEU A 510 -11.62 -12.54 -23.98
C LEU A 510 -12.28 -11.43 -24.78
N ALA A 511 -13.46 -11.71 -25.35
CA ALA A 511 -14.23 -10.71 -26.09
C ALA A 511 -14.62 -9.53 -25.20
N ALA A 512 -15.01 -9.78 -23.95
CA ALA A 512 -15.36 -8.74 -22.99
C ALA A 512 -14.15 -7.85 -22.63
N LEU A 513 -12.97 -8.44 -22.43
CA LEU A 513 -11.73 -7.72 -22.16
C LEU A 513 -11.31 -6.82 -23.32
N VAL A 514 -11.35 -7.33 -24.56
CA VAL A 514 -11.03 -6.54 -25.76
C VAL A 514 -11.96 -5.33 -25.87
N ARG A 515 -13.28 -5.52 -25.71
CA ARG A 515 -14.24 -4.42 -25.72
C ARG A 515 -14.01 -3.40 -24.60
N ARG A 516 -13.49 -3.83 -23.45
CA ARG A 516 -13.16 -2.92 -22.34
C ARG A 516 -11.92 -2.09 -22.66
N ALA A 517 -10.89 -2.69 -23.25
CA ALA A 517 -9.67 -2.01 -23.66
C ALA A 517 -9.94 -0.92 -24.73
N ASP A 518 -10.94 -1.13 -25.59
CA ASP A 518 -11.35 -0.17 -26.61
C ASP A 518 -12.14 1.04 -26.06
N ARG A 519 -12.52 1.04 -24.76
CA ARG A 519 -13.19 2.21 -24.16
C ARG A 519 -12.18 3.33 -23.97
N PRO A 520 -12.42 4.54 -24.53
CA PRO A 520 -11.52 5.66 -24.30
C PRO A 520 -11.44 5.97 -22.82
N ALA A 521 -10.22 6.01 -22.28
CA ALA A 521 -9.99 6.49 -20.92
C ALA A 521 -10.54 7.91 -20.79
N ALA A 522 -11.24 8.19 -19.69
CA ALA A 522 -11.72 9.53 -19.40
C ALA A 522 -10.51 10.46 -19.24
N ARG A 523 -10.25 11.29 -20.25
CA ARG A 523 -9.20 12.31 -20.18
C ARG A 523 -9.69 13.44 -19.28
N HIS A 524 -8.95 13.74 -18.23
CA HIS A 524 -9.12 14.98 -17.49
C HIS A 524 -8.40 16.10 -18.24
N TRP A 525 -9.16 17.02 -18.84
CA TRP A 525 -8.63 18.09 -19.68
C TRP A 525 -8.22 19.36 -18.89
N LYS A 526 -8.16 19.29 -17.56
CA LYS A 526 -7.83 20.44 -16.72
C LYS A 526 -6.42 20.29 -16.19
N THR A 527 -5.53 21.14 -16.71
CA THR A 527 -4.21 21.31 -16.10
C THR A 527 -4.38 21.85 -14.68
N VAL A 528 -3.91 21.09 -13.69
CA VAL A 528 -3.89 21.53 -12.30
C VAL A 528 -2.54 22.17 -12.04
N VAL A 529 -2.54 23.40 -11.53
CA VAL A 529 -1.32 24.14 -11.18
C VAL A 529 -1.23 24.26 -9.66
N ASN A 530 -0.14 23.76 -9.08
CA ASN A 530 0.18 23.88 -7.66
C ASN A 530 1.47 24.69 -7.50
N GLU A 531 1.51 25.60 -6.52
CA GLU A 531 2.70 26.38 -6.19
C GLU A 531 3.24 26.02 -4.81
N TYR A 532 4.55 25.77 -4.74
CA TYR A 532 5.30 25.54 -3.51
C TYR A 532 6.38 26.60 -3.37
N ARG A 533 6.57 27.11 -2.16
CA ARG A 533 7.57 28.14 -1.87
C ARG A 533 8.56 27.62 -0.84
N PHE A 534 9.84 27.74 -1.16
CA PHE A 534 10.96 27.43 -0.30
C PHE A 534 11.91 28.65 -0.22
N PRO A 535 12.83 28.69 0.76
CA PRO A 535 13.85 29.74 0.82
C PRO A 535 14.65 29.85 -0.49
N GLY A 536 14.47 30.96 -1.21
CA GLY A 536 15.17 31.22 -2.49
C GLY A 536 14.75 30.34 -3.68
N LEU A 537 13.58 29.69 -3.61
CA LEU A 537 13.05 28.89 -4.71
C LEU A 537 11.51 28.82 -4.68
N SER A 538 10.86 29.24 -5.75
CA SER A 538 9.46 28.97 -6.04
C SER A 538 9.37 27.79 -7.01
N VAL A 539 8.46 26.85 -6.75
CA VAL A 539 8.24 25.67 -7.58
C VAL A 539 6.79 25.65 -8.04
N GLU A 540 6.58 25.68 -9.35
CA GLU A 540 5.28 25.53 -9.98
C GLU A 540 5.17 24.12 -10.55
N VAL A 541 4.16 23.36 -10.12
CA VAL A 541 3.87 22.01 -10.60
C VAL A 541 2.63 22.08 -11.48
N ARG A 542 2.74 21.61 -12.72
CA ARG A 542 1.65 21.50 -13.67
C ARG A 542 1.38 20.03 -13.93
N VAL A 543 0.16 19.58 -13.65
CA VAL A 543 -0.29 18.20 -13.97
C VAL A 543 -1.27 18.30 -15.11
N SER A 544 -0.99 17.62 -16.24
CA SER A 544 -1.74 17.77 -17.50
C SER A 544 -2.18 16.45 -18.11
#